data_AF-A0A6C2YRD1-F1
#
_entry.id   AF-A0A6C2YRD1-F1
#
_cell.length_a   1.000
_cell.length_b   1.000
_cell.length_c   1.000
_cell.angle_alpha   90.00
_cell.angle_beta   90.00
_cell.angle_gamma   90.00
#
_symmetry.space_group_name_H-M   'P 1'
#
loop_
_entity.id
_entity.type
_entity.pdbx_description
1 polymer ?
#
loop_
_entity_poly.entity_id
_entity_poly.type
_entity_poly.pdbx_seq_one_letter_code
_entity_poly.pdbx_strand_id
1 'polypeptide(L)'
;MLTPRELFVECVPNLSESFRIDAARLLEPEHWHRLADRCSGWLDAPIPPTRPLPHFDVEVTPPLEPMFQPLRSVLRSGVRSRVAELAQLLESTGLANLLTLLGQRWTPGSLHDARAIPPLRATLLTAATTAHGSDGLSVLGRALAKHIHRHPSPFWGAEPLTGSASAKNARALERLQALLEQFTWWNVFGHFAHETVYEIREPSGYGARWGHDGTQLIGLLSPFDAELFPTRSERDLPS
;
A
#
# COMPACT_ATOMS: atom_id res chain seq x y z
N MET A 1 27.04 14.70 3.47
CA MET A 1 25.79 14.81 2.69
C MET A 1 24.75 13.98 3.40
N LEU A 2 23.50 14.46 3.44
CA LEU A 2 22.38 13.73 3.99
C LEU A 2 21.89 12.69 2.99
N THR A 3 21.50 11.54 3.51
CA THR A 3 20.70 10.56 2.77
C THR A 3 19.31 11.13 2.47
N PRO A 4 18.59 10.60 1.46
CA PRO A 4 17.21 11.03 1.22
C PRO A 4 16.29 10.83 2.42
N ARG A 5 16.46 9.77 3.22
CA ARG A 5 15.70 9.58 4.47
C ARG A 5 15.95 10.71 5.47
N GLU A 6 17.21 11.08 5.69
CA GLU A 6 17.56 12.20 6.58
C GLU A 6 17.00 13.53 6.07
N LEU A 7 17.07 13.79 4.75
CA LEU A 7 16.47 14.98 4.15
C LEU A 7 14.95 15.04 4.38
N PHE A 8 14.24 13.93 4.19
CA PHE A 8 12.81 13.83 4.43
C PHE A 8 12.47 14.10 5.90
N VAL A 9 13.21 13.53 6.85
CA VAL A 9 12.99 13.78 8.29
C VAL A 9 13.27 15.24 8.64
N GLU A 10 14.38 15.80 8.16
CA GLU A 10 14.78 17.18 8.46
C GLU A 10 13.89 18.23 7.79
N CYS A 11 13.18 17.89 6.70
CA CYS A 11 12.28 18.86 6.05
C CYS A 11 10.95 19.04 6.77
N VAL A 12 10.55 18.12 7.65
CA VAL A 12 9.24 18.17 8.33
C VAL A 12 9.01 19.50 9.07
N PRO A 13 9.95 20.07 9.85
CA PRO A 13 9.76 21.36 10.50
C PRO A 13 9.58 22.54 9.54
N ASN A 14 10.00 22.40 8.27
CA ASN A 14 9.86 23.42 7.24
C ASN A 14 8.54 23.31 6.46
N LEU A 15 7.74 22.27 6.71
CA LEU A 15 6.40 22.13 6.14
C LEU A 15 5.42 23.10 6.82
N SER A 16 4.52 23.66 6.04
CA SER A 16 3.42 24.48 6.53
C SER A 16 2.58 23.74 7.56
N GLU A 17 2.02 24.50 8.51
CA GLU A 17 1.19 23.93 9.57
C GLU A 17 -0.04 23.20 9.00
N SER A 18 -0.70 23.80 8.00
CA SER A 18 -1.83 23.18 7.31
C SER A 18 -1.44 21.83 6.69
N PHE A 19 -0.31 21.76 6.00
CA PHE A 19 0.14 20.51 5.40
C PHE A 19 0.46 19.45 6.46
N ARG A 20 1.13 19.83 7.58
CA ARG A 20 1.44 18.91 8.67
C ARG A 20 0.18 18.35 9.34
N ILE A 21 -0.88 19.14 9.44
CA ILE A 21 -2.17 18.69 9.98
C ILE A 21 -2.86 17.74 8.99
N ASP A 22 -3.02 18.16 7.74
CA ASP A 22 -3.76 17.39 6.73
C ASP A 22 -3.05 16.08 6.38
N ALA A 23 -1.71 16.10 6.33
CA ALA A 23 -0.88 14.96 5.99
C ALA A 23 -0.28 14.26 7.22
N ALA A 24 -0.80 14.48 8.44
CA ALA A 24 -0.22 13.95 9.68
C ALA A 24 0.07 12.43 9.61
N ARG A 25 -0.88 11.65 9.08
CA ARG A 25 -0.71 10.21 8.89
C ARG A 25 0.40 9.86 7.89
N LEU A 26 0.60 10.66 6.84
CA LEU A 26 1.65 10.43 5.84
C LEU A 26 3.04 10.72 6.44
N LEU A 27 3.12 11.65 7.39
CA LEU A 27 4.35 12.02 8.09
C LEU A 27 4.76 11.00 9.17
N GLU A 28 3.95 9.97 9.43
CA GLU A 28 4.36 8.84 10.26
C GLU A 28 5.61 8.17 9.69
N PRO A 29 6.58 7.75 10.54
CA PRO A 29 7.86 7.20 10.07
C PRO A 29 7.72 6.05 9.06
N GLU A 30 6.71 5.18 9.21
CA GLU A 30 6.47 4.07 8.29
C GLU A 30 6.25 4.54 6.84
N HIS A 31 5.39 5.54 6.65
CA HIS A 31 5.04 6.04 5.32
C HIS A 31 6.09 7.02 4.81
N TRP A 32 6.60 7.90 5.67
CA TRP A 32 7.56 8.91 5.29
C TRP A 32 8.91 8.30 4.88
N HIS A 33 9.40 7.29 5.62
CA HIS A 33 10.61 6.56 5.22
C HIS A 33 10.40 5.77 3.94
N ARG A 34 9.24 5.11 3.77
CA ARG A 34 8.93 4.37 2.53
C ARG A 34 8.90 5.29 1.32
N LEU A 35 8.31 6.49 1.44
CA LEU A 35 8.32 7.48 0.38
C LEU A 35 9.75 7.91 0.03
N ALA A 36 10.58 8.19 1.04
CA ALA A 36 11.99 8.53 0.85
C ALA A 36 12.77 7.40 0.16
N ASP A 37 12.55 6.14 0.53
CA ASP A 37 13.21 4.98 -0.07
C ASP A 37 12.84 4.80 -1.54
N ARG A 38 11.56 4.95 -1.87
CA ARG A 38 11.09 4.84 -3.24
C ARG A 38 11.70 5.94 -4.10
N CYS A 39 11.68 7.19 -3.61
CA CYS A 39 12.34 8.31 -4.26
C CYS A 39 13.85 8.08 -4.44
N SER A 40 14.51 7.48 -3.44
CA SER A 40 15.93 7.14 -3.51
C SER A 40 16.22 6.14 -4.63
N GLY A 41 15.36 5.12 -4.77
CA GLY A 41 15.47 4.11 -5.81
C GLY A 41 15.42 4.66 -7.24
N TRP A 42 14.88 5.86 -7.44
CA TRP A 42 14.79 6.53 -8.74
C TRP A 42 15.84 7.62 -8.97
N LEU A 43 16.76 7.82 -8.01
CA LEU A 43 17.83 8.81 -8.18
C LEU A 43 18.78 8.40 -9.29
N ASP A 44 19.17 7.12 -9.34
CA ASP A 44 20.18 6.62 -10.28
C ASP A 44 19.62 5.56 -11.25
N ALA A 45 18.34 5.21 -11.12
CA ALA A 45 17.65 4.29 -12.01
C ALA A 45 16.48 4.99 -12.71
N PRO A 46 16.14 4.60 -13.95
CA PRO A 46 14.90 5.06 -14.57
C PRO A 46 13.71 4.64 -13.72
N ILE A 47 12.70 5.49 -13.65
CA ILE A 47 11.40 5.11 -13.12
C ILE A 47 10.86 3.98 -14.01
N PRO A 48 10.42 2.85 -13.44
CA PRO A 48 9.85 1.76 -14.22
C PRO A 48 8.73 2.27 -15.15
N PRO A 49 8.79 1.98 -16.45
CA PRO A 49 7.78 2.44 -17.41
C PRO A 49 6.42 1.79 -17.13
N THR A 50 6.46 0.59 -16.58
CA THR A 50 5.29 -0.19 -16.17
C THR A 50 5.27 -0.32 -14.64
N ARG A 51 4.06 -0.26 -14.07
CA ARG A 51 3.86 -0.56 -12.65
C ARG A 51 4.11 -2.07 -12.42
N PRO A 52 4.38 -2.52 -11.18
CA PRO A 52 4.42 -3.95 -10.92
C PRO A 52 3.02 -4.57 -11.05
N LEU A 53 2.98 -5.87 -11.35
CA LEU A 53 1.76 -6.66 -11.33
C LEU A 53 1.05 -6.57 -9.95
N PRO A 54 -0.27 -6.78 -9.91
CA PRO A 54 -1.13 -7.05 -11.07
C PRO A 54 -1.55 -5.76 -11.81
N HIS A 55 -1.95 -5.90 -13.08
CA HIS A 55 -2.39 -4.82 -13.96
C HIS A 55 -3.87 -4.96 -14.32
N PHE A 56 -4.57 -3.84 -14.47
CA PHE A 56 -5.98 -3.80 -14.85
C PHE A 56 -6.24 -2.76 -15.92
N ASP A 57 -7.17 -3.08 -16.83
CA ASP A 57 -7.56 -2.17 -17.91
C ASP A 57 -8.16 -0.86 -17.43
N VAL A 58 -8.83 -0.88 -16.27
CA VAL A 58 -9.47 0.30 -15.68
C VAL A 58 -8.51 1.13 -14.84
N GLU A 59 -7.24 0.75 -14.74
CA GLU A 59 -6.27 1.52 -13.99
C GLU A 59 -5.99 2.87 -14.66
N VAL A 60 -6.07 3.93 -13.88
CA VAL A 60 -5.85 5.32 -14.32
C VAL A 60 -4.73 6.00 -13.54
N THR A 61 -3.80 5.22 -12.98
CA THR A 61 -2.67 5.76 -12.20
C THR A 61 -1.79 6.63 -13.10
N PRO A 62 -1.54 7.91 -12.75
CA PRO A 62 -0.70 8.77 -13.58
C PRO A 62 0.78 8.33 -13.53
N PRO A 63 1.59 8.77 -14.52
CA PRO A 63 3.02 8.48 -14.56
C PRO A 63 3.76 9.12 -13.38
N LEU A 64 4.77 8.43 -12.84
CA LEU A 64 5.55 8.90 -11.69
C LEU A 64 6.57 9.99 -12.04
N GLU A 65 7.10 9.98 -13.26
CA GLU A 65 8.21 10.87 -13.65
C GLU A 65 7.88 12.35 -13.46
N PRO A 66 6.72 12.88 -13.92
CA PRO A 66 6.39 14.29 -13.69
C PRO A 66 6.26 14.65 -12.21
N MET A 67 5.87 13.70 -11.35
CA MET A 67 5.73 13.91 -9.91
C MET A 67 7.08 13.91 -9.19
N PHE A 68 8.01 13.06 -9.63
CA PHE A 68 9.32 12.90 -9.00
C PHE A 68 10.36 13.91 -9.49
N GLN A 69 10.27 14.33 -10.76
CA GLN A 69 11.27 15.18 -11.40
C GLN A 69 11.64 16.43 -10.57
N PRO A 70 10.69 17.17 -9.95
CA PRO A 70 11.03 18.36 -9.16
C PRO A 70 11.90 18.03 -7.95
N LEU A 71 11.67 16.87 -7.31
CA LEU A 71 12.37 16.43 -6.10
C LEU A 71 13.79 15.93 -6.39
N ARG A 72 14.01 15.38 -7.59
CA ARG A 72 15.25 14.66 -7.95
C ARG A 72 16.51 15.45 -7.68
N SER A 73 16.54 16.74 -8.04
CA SER A 73 17.75 17.57 -7.90
C SER A 73 18.13 17.82 -6.43
N VAL A 74 17.13 18.05 -5.57
CA VAL A 74 17.34 18.30 -4.13
C VAL A 74 17.81 17.04 -3.46
N LEU A 75 17.11 15.93 -3.70
CA LEU A 75 17.43 14.63 -3.12
C LEU A 75 18.81 14.11 -3.53
N ARG A 76 19.19 14.26 -4.81
CA ARG A 76 20.52 13.84 -5.29
C ARG A 76 21.65 14.65 -4.66
N SER A 77 21.42 15.93 -4.37
CA SER A 77 22.47 16.79 -3.80
C SER A 77 22.82 16.41 -2.35
N GLY A 78 21.88 15.88 -1.57
CA GLY A 78 22.11 15.56 -0.16
C GLY A 78 22.49 16.78 0.69
N VAL A 79 22.24 18.01 0.21
CA VAL A 79 22.70 19.23 0.87
C VAL A 79 21.67 19.71 1.88
N ARG A 80 22.06 19.77 3.16
CA ARG A 80 21.21 20.22 4.28
C ARG A 80 20.60 21.61 4.07
N SER A 81 21.29 22.54 3.41
CA SER A 81 20.75 23.89 3.15
C SER A 81 19.55 23.90 2.20
N ARG A 82 19.25 22.79 1.50
CA ARG A 82 18.09 22.65 0.60
C ARG A 82 16.88 21.99 1.27
N VAL A 83 16.92 21.77 2.58
CA VAL A 83 15.82 21.14 3.34
C VAL A 83 14.52 21.97 3.27
N ALA A 84 14.61 23.30 3.30
CA ALA A 84 13.44 24.17 3.12
C ALA A 84 12.88 24.12 1.69
N GLU A 85 13.75 24.03 0.69
CA GLU A 85 13.36 23.84 -0.71
C GLU A 85 12.65 22.48 -0.89
N LEU A 86 13.16 21.42 -0.26
CA LEU A 86 12.50 20.11 -0.29
C LEU A 86 11.08 20.17 0.27
N ALA A 87 10.88 20.84 1.41
CA ALA A 87 9.55 21.00 2.00
C ALA A 87 8.58 21.70 1.04
N GLN A 88 9.01 22.81 0.43
CA GLN A 88 8.18 23.54 -0.56
C GLN A 88 7.85 22.68 -1.79
N LEU A 89 8.82 21.91 -2.29
CA LEU A 89 8.59 21.00 -3.41
C LEU A 89 7.62 19.86 -3.05
N LEU A 90 7.72 19.30 -1.85
CA LEU A 90 6.79 18.26 -1.38
C LEU A 90 5.36 18.81 -1.24
N GLU A 91 5.19 20.02 -0.70
CA GLU A 91 3.87 20.66 -0.62
C GLU A 91 3.29 20.97 -1.99
N SER A 92 4.08 21.56 -2.88
CA SER A 92 3.65 21.89 -4.26
C SER A 92 3.39 20.65 -5.12
N THR A 93 4.05 19.53 -4.81
CA THR A 93 3.75 18.22 -5.43
C THR A 93 2.32 17.81 -5.12
N GLY A 94 1.81 18.13 -3.92
CA GLY A 94 0.45 17.85 -3.51
C GLY A 94 0.23 16.39 -3.08
N LEU A 95 -0.70 16.20 -2.15
CA LEU A 95 -0.89 14.92 -1.45
C LEU A 95 -1.19 13.75 -2.40
N ALA A 96 -2.03 13.94 -3.40
CA ALA A 96 -2.37 12.90 -4.39
C ALA A 96 -1.13 12.33 -5.11
N ASN A 97 -0.20 13.21 -5.50
CA ASN A 97 1.03 12.82 -6.17
C ASN A 97 2.00 12.16 -5.19
N LEU A 98 2.09 12.66 -3.96
CA LEU A 98 2.89 12.02 -2.89
C LEU A 98 2.40 10.59 -2.58
N LEU A 99 1.09 10.36 -2.54
CA LEU A 99 0.52 9.03 -2.37
C LEU A 99 0.83 8.11 -3.56
N THR A 100 0.82 8.67 -4.77
CA THR A 100 1.18 7.93 -5.98
C THR A 100 2.67 7.56 -6.00
N LEU A 101 3.55 8.46 -5.55
CA LEU A 101 4.97 8.19 -5.32
C LEU A 101 5.17 7.15 -4.20
N LEU A 102 4.37 7.19 -3.13
CA LEU A 102 4.36 6.18 -2.06
C LEU A 102 3.93 4.79 -2.58
N GLY A 103 3.19 4.75 -3.68
CA GLY A 103 2.86 3.53 -4.42
C GLY A 103 1.37 3.29 -4.65
N GLN A 104 0.51 4.28 -4.38
CA GLN A 104 -0.93 4.15 -4.61
C GLN A 104 -1.19 3.85 -6.09
N ARG A 105 -2.12 2.93 -6.33
CA ARG A 105 -2.66 2.60 -7.66
C ARG A 105 -4.06 3.18 -7.76
N TRP A 106 -4.40 3.79 -8.89
CA TRP A 106 -5.66 4.50 -9.07
C TRP A 106 -6.62 3.70 -9.94
N THR A 107 -7.85 3.63 -9.48
CA THR A 107 -9.00 3.10 -10.22
C THR A 107 -10.11 4.14 -10.19
N PRO A 108 -11.14 4.03 -11.06
CA PRO A 108 -12.37 4.78 -10.87
C PRO A 108 -12.89 4.60 -9.43
N GLY A 109 -13.11 5.70 -8.73
CA GLY A 109 -13.54 5.70 -7.33
C GLY A 109 -12.41 5.68 -6.28
N SER A 110 -11.14 5.75 -6.69
CA SER A 110 -10.03 6.00 -5.77
C SER A 110 -10.19 7.33 -5.04
N LEU A 111 -9.80 7.36 -3.78
CA LEU A 111 -9.58 8.60 -3.03
C LEU A 111 -8.14 9.10 -3.28
N HIS A 112 -7.96 10.42 -3.25
CA HIS A 112 -6.67 11.07 -3.51
C HIS A 112 -6.31 12.16 -2.49
N ASP A 113 -7.11 12.30 -1.43
CA ASP A 113 -6.92 13.26 -0.35
C ASP A 113 -6.37 12.56 0.92
N ALA A 114 -6.36 13.25 2.06
CA ALA A 114 -5.86 12.71 3.34
C ALA A 114 -6.52 11.40 3.78
N ARG A 115 -7.74 11.12 3.30
CA ARG A 115 -8.41 9.84 3.56
C ARG A 115 -7.69 8.70 2.83
N ALA A 116 -7.03 8.94 1.70
CA ALA A 116 -6.31 7.90 0.96
C ALA A 116 -4.97 7.50 1.58
N ILE A 117 -4.51 8.17 2.65
CA ILE A 117 -3.29 7.77 3.35
C ILE A 117 -3.50 6.35 3.92
N PRO A 118 -2.60 5.39 3.63
CA PRO A 118 -2.77 4.01 4.05
C PRO A 118 -2.79 3.88 5.59
N PRO A 119 -3.48 2.88 6.16
CA PRO A 119 -3.34 2.55 7.58
C PRO A 119 -1.95 1.99 7.88
N LEU A 120 -1.45 2.21 9.10
CA LEU A 120 -0.18 1.66 9.55
C LEU A 120 -0.24 0.13 9.59
N ARG A 121 0.90 -0.52 9.32
CA ARG A 121 1.03 -1.99 9.39
C ARG A 121 0.56 -2.55 10.74
N ALA A 122 0.88 -1.87 11.83
CA ALA A 122 0.47 -2.26 13.18
C ALA A 122 -1.06 -2.26 13.35
N THR A 123 -1.76 -1.27 12.79
CA THR A 123 -3.22 -1.18 12.82
C THR A 123 -3.85 -2.36 12.06
N LEU A 124 -3.36 -2.65 10.85
CA LEU A 124 -3.84 -3.75 10.02
C LEU A 124 -3.67 -5.11 10.70
N LEU A 125 -2.52 -5.34 11.34
CA LEU A 125 -2.22 -6.58 12.06
C LEU A 125 -3.06 -6.73 13.33
N THR A 126 -3.31 -5.63 14.06
CA THR A 126 -4.15 -5.63 15.26
C THR A 126 -5.59 -6.00 14.92
N ALA A 127 -6.15 -5.38 13.88
CA ALA A 127 -7.49 -5.69 13.38
C ALA A 127 -7.60 -7.17 12.97
N ALA A 128 -6.58 -7.70 12.29
CA ALA A 128 -6.57 -9.07 11.80
C ALA A 128 -6.43 -10.12 12.93
N THR A 129 -5.65 -9.82 13.97
CA THR A 129 -5.33 -10.77 15.05
C THR A 129 -6.28 -10.71 16.24
N THR A 130 -7.23 -9.77 16.24
CA THR A 130 -8.28 -9.69 17.27
C THR A 130 -9.08 -11.00 17.35
N ALA A 131 -9.33 -11.47 18.57
CA ALA A 131 -10.11 -12.68 18.83
C ALA A 131 -11.54 -12.54 18.29
N HIS A 132 -12.06 -13.60 17.70
CA HIS A 132 -13.40 -13.61 17.11
C HIS A 132 -14.21 -14.81 17.60
N GLY A 133 -15.16 -14.56 18.50
CA GLY A 133 -16.03 -15.59 19.06
C GLY A 133 -15.32 -16.47 20.09
N SER A 134 -15.95 -17.60 20.43
CA SER A 134 -15.49 -18.51 21.51
C SER A 134 -14.61 -19.66 21.05
N ASP A 135 -14.41 -19.85 19.74
CA ASP A 135 -13.62 -20.95 19.17
C ASP A 135 -12.09 -20.73 19.25
N GLY A 136 -11.66 -19.59 19.80
CA GLY A 136 -10.26 -19.20 19.97
C GLY A 136 -9.58 -18.74 18.66
N LEU A 137 -10.31 -18.64 17.55
CA LEU A 137 -9.77 -18.11 16.30
C LEU A 137 -9.75 -16.58 16.31
N SER A 138 -8.77 -16.00 15.64
CA SER A 138 -8.80 -14.59 15.29
C SER A 138 -9.71 -14.34 14.08
N VAL A 139 -10.03 -13.07 13.82
CA VAL A 139 -10.73 -12.65 12.60
C VAL A 139 -10.00 -13.21 11.36
N LEU A 140 -8.68 -13.08 11.33
CA LEU A 140 -7.83 -13.60 10.25
C LEU A 140 -7.81 -15.12 10.18
N GLY A 141 -7.71 -15.83 11.31
CA GLY A 141 -7.72 -17.29 11.33
C GLY A 141 -9.01 -17.86 10.75
N ARG A 142 -10.14 -17.24 11.08
CA ARG A 142 -11.44 -17.57 10.49
C ARG A 142 -11.54 -17.17 9.01
N ALA A 143 -11.04 -16.00 8.63
CA ALA A 143 -11.02 -15.56 7.23
C ALA A 143 -10.22 -16.53 6.35
N LEU A 144 -9.04 -16.97 6.81
CA LEU A 144 -8.22 -17.94 6.09
C LEU A 144 -8.90 -19.31 5.97
N ALA A 145 -9.46 -19.84 7.07
CA ALA A 145 -10.17 -21.11 7.05
C ALA A 145 -11.33 -21.11 6.05
N LYS A 146 -12.11 -20.01 6.02
CA LYS A 146 -13.19 -19.82 5.04
C LYS A 146 -12.65 -19.72 3.61
N HIS A 147 -11.55 -19.00 3.41
CA HIS A 147 -10.95 -18.80 2.09
C HIS A 147 -10.46 -20.12 1.50
N ILE A 148 -9.67 -20.89 2.27
CA ILE A 148 -9.18 -22.21 1.84
C ILE A 148 -10.33 -23.17 1.53
N HIS A 149 -11.40 -23.16 2.34
CA HIS A 149 -12.55 -24.03 2.10
C HIS A 149 -13.29 -23.73 0.79
N ARG A 150 -13.35 -22.44 0.39
CA ARG A 150 -14.02 -22.00 -0.84
C ARG A 150 -13.12 -22.09 -2.07
N HIS A 151 -11.85 -21.72 -1.90
CA HIS A 151 -10.87 -21.59 -2.98
C HIS A 151 -9.49 -22.05 -2.48
N PRO A 152 -9.24 -23.37 -2.43
CA PRO A 152 -7.91 -23.90 -2.14
C PRO A 152 -6.90 -23.34 -3.14
N SER A 153 -5.75 -22.86 -2.67
CA SER A 153 -4.73 -22.27 -3.54
C SER A 153 -3.33 -22.45 -2.97
N PRO A 154 -2.27 -22.48 -3.80
CA PRO A 154 -0.89 -22.51 -3.30
C PRO A 154 -0.55 -21.31 -2.39
N PHE A 155 -1.17 -20.15 -2.62
CA PHE A 155 -0.91 -18.92 -1.88
C PHE A 155 -1.48 -18.97 -0.45
N TRP A 156 -2.78 -19.21 -0.32
CA TRP A 156 -3.46 -19.24 0.99
C TRP A 156 -3.38 -20.61 1.67
N GLY A 157 -3.38 -21.69 0.90
CA GLY A 157 -3.33 -23.08 1.36
C GLY A 157 -4.12 -24.00 0.44
N ALA A 158 -3.48 -25.07 -0.03
CA ALA A 158 -4.13 -26.09 -0.87
C ALA A 158 -4.90 -27.13 -0.04
N GLU A 159 -4.49 -27.32 1.22
CA GLU A 159 -5.10 -28.29 2.13
C GLU A 159 -5.91 -27.59 3.23
N PRO A 160 -6.97 -28.24 3.75
CA PRO A 160 -7.76 -27.71 4.86
C PRO A 160 -6.90 -27.29 6.04
N LEU A 161 -7.29 -26.19 6.68
CA LEU A 161 -6.60 -25.69 7.86
C LEU A 161 -6.94 -26.58 9.07
N THR A 162 -6.04 -27.49 9.43
CA THR A 162 -6.19 -28.43 10.57
C THR A 162 -5.40 -27.96 11.80
N GLY A 163 -5.56 -28.64 12.94
CA GLY A 163 -4.85 -28.33 14.19
C GLY A 163 -5.63 -27.45 15.17
N SER A 164 -4.95 -27.00 16.23
CA SER A 164 -5.52 -26.15 17.28
C SER A 164 -5.80 -24.73 16.78
N ALA A 165 -6.69 -23.99 17.44
CA ALA A 165 -6.98 -22.59 17.07
C ALA A 165 -5.73 -21.71 17.06
N SER A 166 -4.81 -21.92 18.02
CA SER A 166 -3.51 -21.24 18.07
C SER A 166 -2.67 -21.51 16.82
N ALA A 167 -2.55 -22.78 16.40
CA ALA A 167 -1.79 -23.14 15.19
C ALA A 167 -2.40 -22.52 13.92
N LYS A 168 -3.73 -22.50 13.84
CA LYS A 168 -4.47 -21.87 12.73
C LYS A 168 -4.22 -20.37 12.66
N ASN A 169 -4.29 -19.68 13.81
CA ASN A 169 -4.03 -18.24 13.91
C ASN A 169 -2.58 -17.91 13.54
N ALA A 170 -1.61 -18.70 14.02
CA ALA A 170 -0.20 -18.51 13.70
C ALA A 170 0.07 -18.61 12.20
N ARG A 171 -0.45 -19.65 11.54
CA ARG A 171 -0.31 -19.83 10.09
C ARG A 171 -0.98 -18.71 9.30
N ALA A 172 -2.13 -18.23 9.77
CA ALA A 172 -2.81 -17.12 9.11
C ALA A 172 -2.04 -15.80 9.24
N LEU A 173 -1.48 -15.54 10.43
CA LEU A 173 -0.63 -14.38 10.68
C LEU A 173 0.65 -14.40 9.83
N GLU A 174 1.33 -15.53 9.74
CA GLU A 174 2.52 -15.71 8.89
C GLU A 174 2.23 -15.31 7.44
N ARG A 175 1.11 -15.78 6.88
CA ARG A 175 0.70 -15.47 5.51
C ARG A 175 0.38 -13.99 5.32
N LEU A 176 -0.31 -13.38 6.27
CA LEU A 176 -0.61 -11.95 6.21
C LEU A 176 0.66 -11.10 6.34
N GLN A 177 1.59 -11.48 7.21
CA GLN A 177 2.88 -10.79 7.35
C GLN A 177 3.70 -10.87 6.07
N ALA A 178 3.73 -12.03 5.41
CA ALA A 178 4.36 -12.19 4.11
C ALA A 178 3.70 -11.29 3.05
N LEU A 179 2.36 -11.26 2.99
CA LEU A 179 1.62 -10.36 2.09
C LEU A 179 1.95 -8.88 2.35
N LEU A 180 1.95 -8.44 3.61
CA LEU A 180 2.27 -7.06 4.00
C LEU A 180 3.72 -6.66 3.68
N GLU A 181 4.62 -7.63 3.53
CA GLU A 181 6.01 -7.41 3.12
C GLU A 181 6.16 -7.30 1.60
N GLN A 182 5.42 -8.11 0.85
CA GLN A 182 5.63 -8.29 -0.59
C GLN A 182 4.59 -7.63 -1.49
N PHE A 183 3.56 -6.98 -0.93
CA PHE A 183 2.51 -6.38 -1.75
C PHE A 183 3.08 -5.30 -2.69
N THR A 184 2.57 -5.30 -3.91
CA THR A 184 3.01 -4.43 -5.01
C THR A 184 1.93 -3.43 -5.40
N TRP A 185 0.71 -3.65 -4.93
CA TRP A 185 -0.46 -2.88 -5.27
C TRP A 185 -1.19 -2.50 -3.99
N TRP A 186 -1.51 -1.23 -3.81
CA TRP A 186 -2.41 -0.78 -2.77
C TRP A 186 -3.28 0.39 -3.25
N ASN A 187 -4.49 0.50 -2.69
CA ASN A 187 -5.41 1.58 -3.00
C ASN A 187 -6.41 1.80 -1.86
N VAL A 188 -6.99 3.00 -1.84
CA VAL A 188 -8.16 3.35 -1.02
C VAL A 188 -9.26 3.84 -1.98
N PHE A 189 -10.41 3.16 -1.99
CA PHE A 189 -11.48 3.46 -2.94
C PHE A 189 -12.86 3.13 -2.38
N GLY A 190 -13.89 3.76 -2.96
CA GLY A 190 -15.29 3.42 -2.67
C GLY A 190 -15.64 2.05 -3.25
N HIS A 191 -15.90 1.06 -2.40
CA HIS A 191 -16.31 -0.26 -2.84
C HIS A 191 -17.82 -0.28 -3.13
N PHE A 192 -18.30 -1.12 -4.06
CA PHE A 192 -19.73 -1.14 -4.39
C PHE A 192 -20.61 -1.82 -3.33
N ALA A 193 -20.04 -2.81 -2.61
CA ALA A 193 -20.73 -3.57 -1.56
C ALA A 193 -20.32 -3.19 -0.13
N HIS A 194 -19.33 -2.32 0.01
CA HIS A 194 -18.83 -1.83 1.31
C HIS A 194 -18.73 -0.32 1.24
N GLU A 195 -18.43 0.35 2.34
CA GLU A 195 -18.02 1.75 2.27
C GLU A 195 -16.62 1.87 1.62
N THR A 196 -15.89 2.95 1.92
CA THR A 196 -14.49 3.08 1.53
C THR A 196 -13.66 1.95 2.15
N VAL A 197 -12.78 1.35 1.34
CA VAL A 197 -11.91 0.24 1.78
C VAL A 197 -10.44 0.53 1.50
N TYR A 198 -9.56 -0.05 2.31
CA TYR A 198 -8.13 -0.16 2.01
C TYR A 198 -7.83 -1.58 1.53
N GLU A 199 -7.14 -1.68 0.41
CA GLU A 199 -6.82 -2.96 -0.22
C GLU A 199 -5.34 -3.03 -0.58
N ILE A 200 -4.73 -4.19 -0.34
CA ILE A 200 -3.39 -4.53 -0.83
C ILE A 200 -3.43 -5.82 -1.62
N ARG A 201 -2.54 -5.93 -2.60
CA ARG A 201 -2.33 -7.16 -3.37
C ARG A 201 -0.87 -7.39 -3.71
N GLU A 202 -0.52 -8.66 -3.80
CA GLU A 202 0.75 -9.13 -4.34
C GLU A 202 0.64 -9.41 -5.86
N PRO A 203 1.76 -9.63 -6.58
CA PRO A 203 1.79 -9.78 -8.03
C PRO A 203 0.77 -10.75 -8.65
N SER A 204 0.52 -11.91 -8.05
CA SER A 204 -0.46 -12.89 -8.56
C SER A 204 -1.93 -12.53 -8.26
N GLY A 205 -2.15 -11.37 -7.63
CA GLY A 205 -3.47 -10.80 -7.39
C GLY A 205 -4.12 -11.23 -6.09
N TYR A 206 -3.53 -12.14 -5.31
CA TYR A 206 -4.03 -12.39 -3.96
C TYR A 206 -3.81 -11.16 -3.08
N GLY A 207 -4.64 -11.01 -2.07
CA GLY A 207 -4.59 -9.80 -1.25
C GLY A 207 -5.44 -9.85 0.00
N ALA A 208 -5.51 -8.71 0.66
CA ALA A 208 -6.34 -8.53 1.83
C ALA A 208 -6.98 -7.15 1.78
N ARG A 209 -8.17 -7.07 2.37
CA ARG A 209 -8.97 -5.85 2.41
C ARG A 209 -9.39 -5.54 3.83
N TRP A 210 -9.30 -4.27 4.18
CA TRP A 210 -9.79 -3.71 5.42
C TRP A 210 -10.79 -2.60 5.16
N GLY A 211 -11.54 -2.24 6.21
CA GLY A 211 -12.21 -0.95 6.27
C GLY A 211 -11.20 0.19 6.04
N HIS A 212 -11.72 1.35 5.66
CA HIS A 212 -10.94 2.54 5.31
C HIS A 212 -9.79 2.88 6.27
N ASP A 213 -10.04 2.81 7.58
CA ASP A 213 -9.09 3.14 8.64
C ASP A 213 -8.16 1.97 9.03
N GLY A 214 -8.34 0.80 8.43
CA GLY A 214 -7.57 -0.41 8.71
C GLY A 214 -7.99 -1.16 9.99
N THR A 215 -9.00 -0.68 10.73
CA THR A 215 -9.37 -1.24 12.04
C THR A 215 -10.26 -2.48 11.96
N GLN A 216 -10.76 -2.79 10.75
CA GLN A 216 -11.58 -3.96 10.49
C GLN A 216 -11.04 -4.74 9.30
N LEU A 217 -10.63 -5.99 9.50
CA LEU A 217 -10.35 -6.91 8.38
C LEU A 217 -11.68 -7.33 7.73
N ILE A 218 -11.86 -6.98 6.45
CA ILE A 218 -13.04 -7.36 5.67
C ILE A 218 -12.87 -8.77 5.10
N GLY A 219 -11.69 -9.09 4.57
CA GLY A 219 -11.43 -10.44 4.07
C GLY A 219 -10.13 -10.61 3.28
N LEU A 220 -9.87 -11.86 2.94
CA LEU A 220 -8.79 -12.27 2.04
C LEU A 220 -9.32 -12.37 0.62
N LEU A 221 -8.49 -11.95 -0.33
CA LEU A 221 -8.83 -11.80 -1.73
C LEU A 221 -8.15 -12.89 -2.55
N SER A 222 -8.91 -13.45 -3.49
CA SER A 222 -8.40 -14.26 -4.59
C SER A 222 -7.88 -13.33 -5.70
N PRO A 223 -7.14 -13.87 -6.68
CA PRO A 223 -6.79 -13.13 -7.88
C PRO A 223 -8.04 -12.55 -8.51
N PHE A 224 -7.86 -11.48 -9.27
CA PHE A 224 -8.95 -10.89 -10.00
C PHE A 224 -9.56 -11.90 -10.96
N ASP A 225 -10.88 -11.88 -11.05
CA ASP A 225 -11.59 -12.62 -12.07
C ASP A 225 -11.29 -11.96 -13.42
N ALA A 226 -10.63 -12.70 -14.32
CA ALA A 226 -10.21 -12.21 -15.62
C ALA A 226 -11.40 -11.83 -16.53
N GLU A 227 -12.60 -12.36 -16.27
CA GLU A 227 -13.80 -12.01 -17.03
C GLU A 227 -14.39 -10.66 -16.59
N LEU A 228 -14.27 -10.33 -15.29
CA LEU A 228 -14.80 -9.08 -14.72
C LEU A 228 -13.76 -7.96 -14.71
N PHE A 229 -12.48 -8.33 -14.62
CA PHE A 229 -11.33 -7.45 -14.57
C PHE A 229 -10.24 -8.02 -15.48
N PRO A 230 -10.37 -7.88 -16.80
CA PRO A 230 -9.35 -8.32 -17.73
C PRO A 230 -7.99 -7.74 -17.31
N THR A 231 -7.06 -8.66 -17.05
CA THR A 231 -5.69 -8.33 -16.67
C THR A 231 -4.87 -8.17 -17.94
N ARG A 232 -4.11 -7.07 -18.03
CA ARG A 232 -3.13 -6.94 -19.11
C ARG A 232 -1.98 -7.89 -18.81
N SER A 233 -1.67 -8.76 -19.76
CA SER A 233 -0.41 -9.51 -19.69
C SER A 233 0.75 -8.54 -19.92
N GLU A 234 1.97 -8.90 -19.50
CA GLU A 234 3.16 -8.11 -19.80
C GLU A 234 3.35 -7.84 -21.30
N ARG A 235 2.73 -8.67 -22.16
CA ARG A 235 2.75 -8.51 -23.63
C ARG A 235 1.78 -7.44 -24.16
N ASP A 236 0.84 -6.99 -23.32
CA ASP A 236 -0.20 -6.01 -23.68
C ASP A 236 0.16 -4.59 -23.20
N LEU A 237 1.30 -4.42 -22.54
CA LEU A 237 1.82 -3.11 -22.13
C LEU A 237 2.66 -2.52 -23.28
N PRO A 238 2.47 -1.24 -23.63
CA PRO A 238 3.31 -0.59 -24.64
C PRO A 238 4.79 -0.65 -24.20
N SER A 239 5.63 -1.09 -25.13
CA SER A 239 7.10 -1.21 -24.99
C SER A 239 7.77 0.12 -24.67
#